data_AF-A0A2C9JL65-F1
#
_entry.id   AF-A0A2C9JL65-F1
#
_cell.length_a   1.000
_cell.length_b   1.000
_cell.length_c   1.000
_cell.angle_alpha   90.00
_cell.angle_beta   90.00
_cell.angle_gamma   90.00
#
_symmetry.space_group_name_H-M   'P 1'
#
loop_
_entity.id
_entity.type
_entity.pdbx_description
1 polymer ?
#
loop_
_entity_poly.entity_id
_entity_poly.type
_entity_poly.pdbx_seq_one_letter_code
_entity_poly.pdbx_strand_id
1 'polypeptide(L)'
;MFQLIGAVVGAGILLGLTPEKDQSALGMTLVHDKISVGQAVGVELFITFVLVFTVFASCDNKRKDLNGSAPLAIGLSVTMCHLWAIDYTGSSMNTARSFGPALVMGTWDNHWVGHLVIG
;
A
#
# COMPACT_ATOMS: atom_id res chain seq x y z
N MET A 1 -8.84 12.77 -5.10
CA MET A 1 -10.17 12.33 -5.60
C MET A 1 -10.05 11.15 -6.58
N PHE A 2 -9.41 11.32 -7.75
CA PHE A 2 -9.33 10.24 -8.76
C PHE A 2 -8.70 8.93 -8.26
N GLN A 3 -7.70 9.00 -7.37
CA GLN A 3 -7.07 7.81 -6.80
C GLN A 3 -8.04 6.97 -5.95
N LEU A 4 -8.93 7.61 -5.18
CA LEU A 4 -9.93 6.92 -4.36
C LEU A 4 -10.98 6.25 -5.24
N ILE A 5 -11.49 6.96 -6.25
CA ILE A 5 -12.47 6.42 -7.20
C ILE A 5 -11.90 5.22 -7.94
N GLY A 6 -10.68 5.35 -8.46
CA GLY A 6 -9.99 4.25 -9.14
C GLY A 6 -9.79 3.03 -8.25
N ALA A 7 -9.44 3.23 -6.98
CA ALA A 7 -9.27 2.13 -6.03
C ALA A 7 -10.59 1.40 -5.71
N VAL A 8 -11.69 2.13 -5.54
CA VAL A 8 -13.02 1.55 -5.31
C VAL A 8 -13.50 0.77 -6.53
N VAL A 9 -13.37 1.35 -7.73
CA VAL A 9 -13.75 0.67 -8.98
C VAL A 9 -12.90 -0.59 -9.18
N GLY A 10 -11.58 -0.50 -8.96
CA GLY A 10 -10.68 -1.64 -9.05
C GLY A 10 -11.04 -2.76 -8.07
N ALA A 11 -11.30 -2.42 -6.81
CA ALA A 11 -11.73 -3.40 -5.80
C ALA A 11 -13.08 -4.04 -6.13
N GLY A 12 -14.03 -3.27 -6.66
CA GLY A 12 -15.35 -3.79 -7.10
C GLY A 12 -15.25 -4.74 -8.30
N ILE A 13 -14.38 -4.46 -9.26
CA ILE A 13 -14.09 -5.39 -10.37
C ILE A 13 -13.47 -6.68 -9.83
N LEU A 14 -12.55 -6.57 -8.86
CA LEU A 14 -11.89 -7.72 -8.25
C LEU A 14 -12.88 -8.61 -7.50
N LEU A 15 -13.83 -8.01 -6.78
CA LEU A 15 -14.95 -8.72 -6.15
C LEU A 15 -15.77 -9.49 -7.21
N GLY A 16 -16.12 -8.86 -8.33
CA GLY A 16 -16.93 -9.48 -9.38
C GLY A 16 -16.23 -10.62 -10.15
N LEU A 17 -14.89 -10.60 -10.20
CA LEU A 17 -14.08 -11.62 -10.90
C LEU A 17 -13.57 -12.74 -9.99
N THR A 18 -13.60 -12.56 -8.67
CA THR A 18 -13.07 -13.53 -7.71
C THR A 18 -14.20 -14.43 -7.18
N PRO A 19 -14.04 -15.77 -7.20
CA PRO A 19 -15.01 -16.69 -6.60
C PRO A 19 -15.22 -16.40 -5.10
N GLU A 20 -16.46 -16.49 -4.62
CA GLU A 20 -16.86 -16.12 -3.25
C GLU A 20 -16.00 -16.77 -2.14
N LYS A 21 -15.56 -18.02 -2.37
CA LYS A 21 -14.69 -18.77 -1.45
C LYS A 21 -13.30 -18.13 -1.23
N ASP A 22 -12.84 -17.30 -2.17
CA ASP A 22 -11.50 -16.69 -2.17
C ASP A 22 -11.57 -15.16 -1.94
N GLN A 23 -12.76 -14.61 -1.66
CA GLN A 23 -12.98 -13.17 -1.42
C GLN A 23 -12.61 -12.71 0.00
N SER A 24 -12.02 -13.57 0.83
CA SER A 24 -11.89 -13.39 2.29
C SER A 24 -11.22 -12.09 2.73
N ALA A 25 -10.37 -11.47 1.91
CA ALA A 25 -9.81 -10.17 2.22
C ALA A 25 -9.70 -9.19 1.05
N LEU A 26 -9.87 -9.59 -0.23
CA LEU A 26 -9.67 -8.73 -1.42
C LEU A 26 -8.46 -7.77 -1.34
N GLY A 27 -7.38 -8.21 -0.69
CA GLY A 27 -6.18 -7.41 -0.47
C GLY A 27 -6.29 -6.35 0.62
N MET A 28 -7.22 -6.42 1.59
CA MET A 28 -7.28 -5.54 2.75
C MET A 28 -5.94 -5.48 3.50
N THR A 29 -5.62 -4.28 3.98
CA THR A 29 -4.39 -4.01 4.75
C THR A 29 -4.74 -4.11 6.22
N LEU A 30 -4.60 -5.31 6.77
CA LEU A 30 -4.92 -5.60 8.17
C LEU A 30 -3.63 -5.59 8.99
N VAL A 31 -3.70 -4.96 10.16
CA VAL A 31 -2.61 -5.02 11.14
C VAL A 31 -2.64 -6.39 11.80
N HIS A 32 -1.49 -7.07 11.85
CA HIS A 32 -1.40 -8.36 12.50
C HIS A 32 -1.64 -8.23 14.02
N ASP A 33 -2.46 -9.12 14.60
CA ASP A 33 -2.84 -9.12 16.02
C ASP A 33 -1.67 -9.16 17.04
N LYS A 34 -0.45 -9.46 16.58
CA LYS A 34 0.74 -9.61 17.43
C LYS A 34 1.58 -8.34 17.53
N ILE A 35 1.27 -7.30 16.74
CA ILE A 35 2.02 -6.05 16.77
C ILE A 35 1.20 -4.93 17.40
N SER A 36 1.86 -4.10 18.20
CA SER A 36 1.21 -2.90 18.75
C SER A 36 0.97 -1.87 17.64
N VAL A 37 -0.03 -1.01 17.87
CA VAL A 37 -0.35 0.09 16.97
C VAL A 37 0.87 0.99 16.70
N GLY A 38 1.71 1.26 17.72
CA GLY A 38 2.93 2.06 17.54
C GLY A 38 3.97 1.39 16.64
N GLN A 39 4.10 0.06 16.70
CA GLN A 39 4.94 -0.69 15.78
C GLN A 39 4.37 -0.69 14.35
N ALA A 40 3.06 -0.82 14.21
CA ALA A 40 2.39 -0.74 12.90
C ALA A 40 2.61 0.63 12.24
N VAL A 41 2.48 1.73 13.00
CA VAL A 41 2.82 3.08 12.54
C VAL A 41 4.28 3.19 12.12
N GLY A 42 5.21 2.62 12.90
CA GLY A 42 6.64 2.62 12.57
C GLY A 42 6.97 1.85 11.29
N VAL A 43 6.35 0.69 11.08
CA VAL A 43 6.50 -0.12 9.86
C VAL A 43 5.99 0.65 8.64
N GLU A 44 4.78 1.20 8.72
CA GLU A 44 4.18 2.00 7.64
C GLU A 44 5.00 3.25 7.32
N LEU A 45 5.57 3.92 8.33
CA LEU A 45 6.42 5.09 8.14
C LEU A 45 7.71 4.73 7.41
N PHE A 46 8.35 3.63 7.79
CA PHE A 46 9.60 3.18 7.18
C PHE A 46 9.41 2.80 5.71
N ILE A 47 8.39 2.00 5.39
CA ILE A 47 8.14 1.58 4.00
C ILE A 47 7.70 2.74 3.10
N THR A 48 6.94 3.69 3.66
CA THR A 48 6.55 4.91 2.93
C THR A 48 7.76 5.81 2.68
N PHE A 49 8.65 5.94 3.67
CA PHE A 49 9.91 6.67 3.50
C PHE A 49 10.76 6.06 2.37
N VAL A 50 10.94 4.74 2.34
CA VAL A 50 11.71 4.05 1.29
C VAL A 50 11.09 4.28 -0.09
N LEU A 51 9.76 4.21 -0.20
CA LEU A 51 9.06 4.49 -1.46
C LEU A 51 9.28 5.93 -1.93
N VAL A 52 9.00 6.90 -1.07
CA VAL A 52 9.15 8.33 -1.38
C VAL A 52 10.60 8.66 -1.72
N PHE A 53 11.56 8.18 -0.92
CA PHE A 53 12.98 8.33 -1.18
C PHE A 53 13.36 7.76 -2.55
N THR A 54 12.86 6.57 -2.89
CA THR A 54 13.12 5.94 -4.20
C THR A 54 12.55 6.79 -5.35
N VAL A 55 11.35 7.34 -5.19
CA VAL A 55 10.72 8.22 -6.18
C VAL A 55 11.56 9.48 -6.38
N PHE A 56 11.92 10.18 -5.30
CA PHE A 56 12.78 11.37 -5.40
C PHE A 56 14.15 11.03 -6.00
N ALA A 57 14.77 9.93 -5.57
CA ALA A 57 16.06 9.50 -6.08
C ALA A 57 16.02 9.10 -7.56
N SER A 58 14.90 8.57 -8.05
CA SER A 58 14.73 8.11 -9.44
C SER A 58 14.27 9.23 -10.38
N CYS A 59 13.55 10.23 -9.88
CA CYS A 59 13.04 11.37 -10.64
C CYS A 59 13.91 12.63 -10.53
N ASP A 60 15.06 12.56 -9.85
CA ASP A 60 15.98 13.69 -9.74
C ASP A 60 16.68 13.96 -11.09
N ASN A 61 16.28 15.05 -11.74
CA ASN A 61 16.87 15.51 -13.00
C ASN A 61 18.36 15.90 -12.91
N LYS A 62 18.91 16.03 -11.69
CA LYS A 62 20.33 16.31 -11.47
C LYS A 62 21.18 15.04 -11.49
N ARG A 63 20.58 13.86 -11.31
CA ARG A 63 21.27 12.56 -11.43
C ARG A 63 21.41 12.19 -12.89
N LYS A 64 22.67 12.08 -13.33
CA LYS A 64 23.05 11.63 -14.67
C LYS A 64 23.60 10.20 -14.69
N ASP A 65 23.68 9.56 -13.52
CA ASP A 65 24.16 8.20 -13.30
C ASP A 65 23.06 7.14 -13.48
N LEU A 66 21.79 7.54 -13.37
CA LEU A 66 20.63 6.69 -13.59
C LEU A 66 20.45 6.40 -15.10
N ASN A 67 21.12 5.35 -15.57
CA ASN A 67 20.98 4.81 -16.94
C ASN A 67 19.85 3.77 -17.05
N GLY A 68 19.07 3.56 -15.99
CA GLY A 68 18.02 2.54 -15.90
C GLY A 68 16.60 3.11 -15.97
N SER A 69 15.60 2.22 -15.93
CA SER A 69 14.19 2.60 -15.93
C SER A 69 13.74 3.07 -14.55
N ALA A 70 13.49 4.37 -14.39
CA ALA A 70 12.93 4.97 -13.18
C ALA A 70 11.63 4.27 -12.68
N PRO A 71 10.63 3.96 -13.53
CA PRO A 71 9.43 3.26 -13.06
C PRO A 71 9.72 1.83 -12.59
N LEU A 72 10.74 1.16 -13.15
CA LEU A 72 11.14 -0.17 -12.68
C LEU A 72 11.78 -0.10 -11.28
N ALA A 73 12.61 0.91 -11.01
CA ALA A 73 13.21 1.11 -9.70
C ALA A 73 12.15 1.37 -8.61
N ILE A 74 11.15 2.20 -8.93
CA ILE A 74 10.01 2.45 -8.05
C ILE A 74 9.21 1.15 -7.81
N GLY A 75 8.91 0.37 -8.86
CA GLY A 75 8.19 -0.90 -8.74
C GLY A 75 8.92 -1.95 -7.91
N LEU A 76 10.25 -2.05 -8.05
CA LEU A 76 11.08 -2.95 -7.24
C LEU A 76 11.11 -2.53 -5.77
N SER A 77 11.16 -1.22 -5.50
CA SER A 77 11.08 -0.68 -4.14
C SER A 77 9.75 -1.02 -3.46
N VAL A 78 8.63 -0.84 -4.17
CA VAL A 78 7.30 -1.25 -3.68
C VAL A 78 7.26 -2.75 -3.41
N THR A 79 7.77 -3.59 -4.32
CA THR A 79 7.80 -5.05 -4.15
C THR A 79 8.62 -5.47 -2.93
N MET A 80 9.82 -4.90 -2.77
CA MET A 80 10.70 -5.21 -1.64
C MET A 80 10.04 -4.84 -0.31
N CYS A 81 9.40 -3.68 -0.26
CA CYS A 81 8.72 -3.25 0.96
C CYS A 81 7.46 -4.09 1.25
N HIS A 82 6.74 -4.56 0.23
CA HIS A 82 5.62 -5.50 0.41
C HIS A 82 6.09 -6.86 0.94
N LEU A 83 7.18 -7.41 0.40
CA LEU A 83 7.76 -8.68 0.87
C LEU A 83 8.11 -8.64 2.36
N TRP A 84 8.44 -7.46 2.88
CA TRP A 84 8.74 -7.29 4.31
C TRP A 84 7.51 -6.96 5.14
N ALA A 85 6.65 -6.02 4.71
CA ALA A 85 5.59 -5.44 5.54
C ALA A 85 4.22 -6.13 5.43
N ILE A 86 4.01 -7.04 4.47
CA ILE A 86 2.74 -7.76 4.31
C ILE A 86 2.33 -8.48 5.61
N ASP A 87 3.26 -9.19 6.25
CA ASP A 87 2.97 -9.98 7.46
C ASP A 87 2.77 -9.11 8.71
N TYR A 88 3.12 -7.82 8.65
CA TYR A 88 3.01 -6.90 9.78
C TYR A 88 1.74 -6.04 9.68
N THR A 89 1.58 -5.30 8.59
CA THR A 89 0.53 -4.28 8.42
C THR A 89 -0.30 -4.47 7.14
N GLY A 90 -0.03 -5.53 6.37
CA GLY A 90 -0.59 -5.70 5.04
C GLY A 90 -0.03 -4.73 3.99
N SER A 91 1.02 -3.97 4.35
CA SER A 91 1.72 -3.00 3.50
C SER A 91 0.76 -1.98 2.88
N SER A 92 0.20 -1.09 3.71
CA SER A 92 -0.73 -0.06 3.24
C SER A 92 -0.04 0.87 2.25
N MET A 93 0.99 1.62 2.66
CA MET A 93 1.78 2.59 1.87
C MET A 93 0.99 3.68 1.12
N ASN A 94 -0.31 3.51 0.96
CA ASN A 94 -1.18 4.32 0.13
C ASN A 94 -2.62 4.23 0.65
N THR A 95 -3.14 5.37 1.06
CA THR A 95 -4.50 5.54 1.59
C THR A 95 -5.57 5.05 0.63
N ALA A 96 -5.44 5.30 -0.69
CA ALA A 96 -6.41 4.85 -1.67
C ALA A 96 -6.41 3.32 -1.83
N ARG A 97 -5.23 2.69 -1.77
CA ARG A 97 -5.07 1.22 -1.85
C ARG A 97 -5.68 0.49 -0.65
N SER A 98 -5.70 1.11 0.53
CA SER A 98 -6.41 0.59 1.69
C SER A 98 -7.90 0.89 1.63
N PHE A 99 -8.29 2.08 1.16
CA PHE A 99 -9.67 2.56 1.14
C PHE A 99 -10.59 1.77 0.20
N GLY A 100 -10.14 1.45 -1.01
CA GLY A 100 -10.95 0.75 -2.01
C GLY A 100 -11.51 -0.59 -1.50
N PRO A 101 -10.65 -1.53 -1.08
CA PRO A 101 -11.07 -2.82 -0.52
C PRO A 101 -11.90 -2.68 0.76
N ALA A 102 -11.55 -1.74 1.65
CA ALA A 102 -12.29 -1.49 2.88
C ALA A 102 -13.74 -1.06 2.61
N LEU A 103 -13.94 -0.17 1.64
CA LEU A 103 -15.28 0.29 1.25
C LEU A 103 -16.09 -0.82 0.58
N VAL A 104 -15.46 -1.64 -0.27
CA VAL A 104 -16.13 -2.73 -1.00
C VAL A 104 -16.48 -3.90 -0.08
N MET A 105 -15.62 -4.23 0.90
CA MET A 105 -15.83 -5.32 1.86
C MET A 105 -16.61 -4.91 3.11
N GLY A 106 -16.72 -3.60 3.39
CA GLY A 106 -17.41 -3.07 4.57
C GLY A 106 -16.60 -3.19 5.87
N THR A 107 -15.31 -3.52 5.80
CA THR A 107 -14.43 -3.74 6.96
C THR A 107 -13.48 -2.55 7.14
N TRP A 108 -13.48 -1.96 8.34
CA TRP A 108 -12.73 -0.73 8.67
C TRP A 108 -11.71 -0.92 9.79
N ASP A 109 -11.38 -2.15 10.15
CA ASP A 109 -10.49 -2.46 11.25
C ASP A 109 -9.09 -1.89 11.04
N ASN A 110 -8.63 -1.07 12.00
CA ASN A 110 -7.31 -0.41 12.01
C ASN A 110 -6.97 0.43 10.76
N HIS A 111 -7.98 0.80 9.96
CA HIS A 111 -7.84 1.59 8.74
C HIS A 111 -7.14 2.94 8.96
N TRP A 112 -7.30 3.49 10.16
CA TRP A 112 -6.73 4.75 10.59
C TRP A 112 -5.20 4.76 10.67
N VAL A 113 -4.55 3.60 10.85
CA VAL A 113 -3.09 3.52 10.97
C VAL A 113 -2.39 3.92 9.67
N GLY A 114 -2.90 3.46 8.52
CA GLY A 114 -2.40 3.89 7.21
C GLY A 114 -2.73 5.35 6.91
N HIS A 115 -3.92 5.82 7.29
CA HIS A 115 -4.29 7.23 7.14
C HIS A 115 -3.42 8.18 7.96
N LEU A 116 -3.03 7.81 9.18
CA LEU A 116 -2.21 8.65 10.07
C LEU A 116 -0.80 8.88 9.52
N VAL A 117 -0.23 7.87 8.85
CA VAL A 117 1.15 7.92 8.36
C VAL A 117 1.25 8.62 7.00
N ILE A 118 0.19 8.57 6.20
CA ILE A 118 0.18 9.04 4.80
C ILE A 118 -0.54 10.39 4.65
N GLY A 119 -1.26 10.84 5.69
CA GLY A 119 -2.05 12.09 5.72
C GLY A 119 -1.26 13.37 5.95
#